data_AF-A0A925RB41-F1
#
_entry.id   AF-A0A925RB41-F1
#
_cell.length_a   1.000
_cell.length_b   1.000
_cell.length_c   1.000
_cell.angle_alpha   90.00
_cell.angle_beta   90.00
_cell.angle_gamma   90.00
#
_symmetry.space_group_name_H-M   'P 1'
#
loop_
_entity.id
_entity.type
_entity.pdbx_description
1 polymer ?
#
loop_
_entity_poly.entity_id
_entity_poly.type
_entity_poly.pdbx_seq_one_letter_code
_entity_poly.pdbx_strand_id
1 'polypeptide(L)'
;YDPWQIVGDPNRSDFRVDALTLAQGIDATRLNQRRGLLKALDQQTDVSADIGADRMTEDQRLAFTMLSSGQLSQAFELNREADAVRDRYGRHAFGQSLLLARRLVQAGVPIVQANMGPVQNWDHHQAIFTTLKGRMLTPLDQSVSALLDDLDESGLLDQTMVMLLGEFGRTPKINKDSGRDHWGPCFTGLFAGAGVLAGKVIGNSDEIGAYPASAAFSPDDIGATIYTALGIDPHAVVHDRLNRPAHLNQGKVIEALYGDVGV
;
A
#
# COMPACT_ATOMS: atom_id res chain seq x y z
N TYR A 1 -3.76 12.08 14.19
CA TYR A 1 -2.50 12.43 13.52
C TYR A 1 -1.79 11.12 13.28
N ASP A 2 -1.65 10.74 12.01
CA ASP A 2 -0.96 9.51 11.61
C ASP A 2 0.41 9.90 11.03
N PRO A 3 1.52 9.63 11.72
CA PRO A 3 2.86 9.98 11.24
C PRO A 3 3.28 9.17 10.01
N TRP A 4 2.59 8.06 9.69
CA TRP A 4 2.85 7.24 8.52
C TRP A 4 2.12 7.74 7.27
N GLN A 5 1.17 8.68 7.44
CA GLN A 5 0.51 9.32 6.32
C GLN A 5 1.37 10.48 5.77
N ILE A 6 1.86 10.31 4.55
CA ILE A 6 2.63 11.33 3.85
C ILE A 6 1.67 12.23 3.07
N VAL A 7 1.61 13.51 3.46
CA VAL A 7 0.67 14.50 2.88
C VAL A 7 1.34 15.46 1.90
N GLY A 8 2.68 15.56 1.91
CA GLY A 8 3.42 16.42 1.00
C GLY A 8 3.45 15.89 -0.44
N ASP A 9 3.52 16.79 -1.43
CA ASP A 9 3.71 16.43 -2.85
C ASP A 9 5.17 16.01 -3.10
N PRO A 10 5.45 14.73 -3.41
CA PRO A 10 6.80 14.23 -3.62
C PRO A 10 7.49 14.78 -4.88
N ASN A 11 6.75 15.46 -5.76
CA ASN A 11 7.32 16.10 -6.94
C ASN A 11 7.95 17.46 -6.65
N ARG A 12 7.67 18.08 -5.50
CA ARG A 12 8.27 19.36 -5.15
C ARG A 12 9.75 19.21 -4.85
N SER A 13 10.56 20.20 -5.25
CA SER A 13 12.00 20.20 -5.00
C SER A 13 12.35 20.28 -3.50
N ASP A 14 11.47 20.87 -2.70
CA ASP A 14 11.56 21.01 -1.25
C ASP A 14 10.85 19.91 -0.46
N PHE A 15 10.41 18.83 -1.13
CA PHE A 15 9.72 17.72 -0.46
C PHE A 15 10.58 17.09 0.63
N ARG A 16 9.97 16.92 1.81
CA ARG A 16 10.54 16.25 2.98
C ARG A 16 9.43 15.68 3.86
N VAL A 17 9.74 14.59 4.57
CA VAL A 17 8.82 13.94 5.52
C VAL A 17 9.29 14.20 6.94
N ASP A 18 8.86 15.33 7.50
CA ASP A 18 9.31 15.79 8.83
C ASP A 18 8.93 14.82 9.96
N ALA A 19 7.83 14.06 9.80
CA ALA A 19 7.30 13.13 10.80
C ALA A 19 8.14 11.86 11.02
N LEU A 20 8.95 11.47 10.02
CA LEU A 20 9.77 10.26 10.03
C LEU A 20 11.28 10.57 10.01
N THR A 21 11.63 11.86 10.07
CA THR A 21 12.99 12.31 10.36
C THR A 21 13.21 12.42 11.86
N LEU A 22 14.39 12.03 12.34
CA LEU A 22 14.75 12.27 13.73
C LEU A 22 14.74 13.78 14.02
N ALA A 23 14.19 14.18 15.17
CA ALA A 23 14.13 15.59 15.54
C ALA A 23 15.56 16.20 15.58
N GLN A 24 15.69 17.47 15.23
CA GLN A 24 16.99 18.16 15.20
C GLN A 24 17.78 17.93 16.51
N GLY A 25 19.01 17.44 16.38
CA GLY A 25 19.89 17.12 17.51
C GLY A 25 19.72 15.71 18.10
N ILE A 26 18.85 14.86 17.53
CA ILE A 26 18.76 13.43 17.80
C ILE A 26 19.28 12.69 16.57
N ASP A 27 20.46 12.08 16.68
CA ASP A 27 20.96 11.13 15.69
C ASP A 27 20.65 9.69 16.12
N ALA A 28 20.95 8.71 15.27
CA ALA A 28 20.75 7.30 15.60
C ALA A 28 21.47 6.90 16.90
N THR A 29 22.65 7.49 17.17
CA THR A 29 23.42 7.28 18.40
C THR A 29 22.64 7.72 19.64
N ARG A 30 22.10 8.94 19.63
CA ARG A 30 21.32 9.51 20.73
C ARG A 30 19.99 8.81 20.91
N LEU A 31 19.35 8.39 19.82
CA LEU A 31 18.15 7.56 19.85
C LEU A 31 18.46 6.22 20.55
N ASN A 32 19.54 5.55 20.16
CA ASN A 32 20.02 4.31 20.79
C ASN A 32 20.34 4.48 22.28
N GLN A 33 20.98 5.59 22.67
CA GLN A 33 21.25 5.91 24.07
C GLN A 33 19.96 6.10 24.89
N ARG A 34 18.96 6.83 24.34
CA ARG A 34 17.65 7.00 24.99
C ARG A 34 16.92 5.68 25.15
N ARG A 35 16.98 4.79 24.15
CA ARG A 35 16.46 3.43 24.24
C ARG A 35 17.17 2.62 25.33
N GLY A 36 18.50 2.71 25.40
CA GLY A 36 19.27 2.07 26.46
C GLY A 36 18.86 2.54 27.85
N LEU A 37 18.64 3.85 28.03
CA LEU A 37 18.16 4.43 29.28
C LEU A 37 16.74 3.98 29.64
N LEU A 38 15.81 3.99 28.67
CA LEU A 38 14.44 3.52 28.88
C LEU A 38 14.44 2.07 29.34
N LYS A 39 15.20 1.20 28.67
CA LYS A 39 15.36 -0.21 29.07
C LYS A 39 15.92 -0.36 30.49
N ALA A 40 16.89 0.48 30.86
CA ALA A 40 17.47 0.46 32.21
C ALA A 40 16.49 0.94 33.29
N LEU A 41 15.63 1.93 32.97
CA LEU A 41 14.58 2.41 33.86
C LEU A 41 13.46 1.37 34.02
N ASP A 42 13.01 0.77 32.91
CA ASP A 42 11.98 -0.26 32.90
C ASP A 42 12.39 -1.47 33.78
N GLN A 43 13.65 -1.89 33.66
CA GLN A 43 14.27 -2.94 34.50
C GLN A 43 14.35 -2.58 35.98
N GLN A 44 14.31 -1.29 36.34
CA GLN A 44 14.38 -0.81 37.72
C GLN A 44 13.01 -0.68 38.37
N THR A 45 11.93 -0.61 37.57
CA THR A 45 10.53 -0.53 38.00
C THR A 45 9.84 -1.87 38.24
N ASP A 46 10.57 -2.98 38.14
CA ASP A 46 10.06 -4.37 38.19
C ASP A 46 9.71 -4.85 39.63
N VAL A 47 9.02 -4.00 40.41
CA VAL A 47 8.54 -4.31 41.79
C VAL A 47 7.01 -4.45 41.87
N SER A 48 6.29 -4.27 40.76
CA SER A 48 4.85 -4.50 40.70
C SER A 48 4.49 -5.23 39.42
N ALA A 49 4.53 -6.56 39.48
CA ALA A 49 4.00 -7.44 38.46
C ALA A 49 2.48 -7.23 38.33
N ASP A 50 2.08 -6.33 37.44
CA ASP A 50 0.70 -6.21 36.97
C ASP A 50 0.71 -6.20 35.43
N ILE A 51 0.66 -7.40 34.85
CA ILE A 51 0.11 -7.84 33.53
C ILE A 51 0.44 -7.04 32.24
N GLY A 52 1.20 -5.94 32.27
CA GLY A 52 1.41 -5.06 31.11
C GLY A 52 2.86 -4.64 30.82
N ALA A 53 3.82 -4.96 31.70
CA ALA A 53 5.15 -4.33 31.68
C ALA A 53 6.19 -4.95 30.74
N ASP A 54 5.90 -6.07 30.07
CA ASP A 54 6.87 -6.76 29.19
C ASP A 54 6.80 -6.33 27.71
N ARG A 55 6.26 -5.16 27.38
CA ARG A 55 5.82 -4.89 26.00
C ARG A 55 6.42 -3.61 25.42
N MET A 56 7.71 -3.66 25.07
CA MET A 56 8.02 -3.20 23.72
C MET A 56 7.28 -4.15 22.79
N THR A 57 6.15 -3.72 22.21
CA THR A 57 5.51 -4.51 21.17
C THR A 57 6.52 -4.72 20.04
N GLU A 58 6.48 -5.85 19.34
CA GLU A 58 7.37 -6.08 18.19
C GLU A 58 7.30 -4.89 17.20
N ASP A 59 6.14 -4.26 17.08
CA ASP A 59 5.91 -3.02 16.33
C ASP A 59 6.84 -1.87 16.75
N GLN A 60 7.01 -1.65 18.07
CA GLN A 60 7.92 -0.61 18.57
C GLN A 60 9.37 -0.93 18.23
N ARG A 61 9.76 -2.22 18.25
CA ARG A 61 11.12 -2.64 17.87
C ARG A 61 11.35 -2.47 16.38
N LEU A 62 10.36 -2.79 15.56
CA LEU A 62 10.40 -2.61 14.11
C LEU A 62 10.49 -1.12 13.76
N ALA A 63 9.63 -0.29 14.33
CA ALA A 63 9.64 1.17 14.13
C ALA A 63 10.99 1.78 14.52
N PHE A 64 11.56 1.36 15.66
CA PHE A 64 12.87 1.84 16.10
C PHE A 64 13.99 1.40 15.14
N THR A 65 13.94 0.17 14.65
CA THR A 65 14.91 -0.36 13.67
C THR A 65 14.82 0.42 12.36
N MET A 66 13.60 0.67 11.86
CA MET A 66 13.36 1.47 10.67
C MET A 66 13.90 2.90 10.82
N LEU A 67 13.59 3.59 11.94
CA LEU A 67 14.06 4.95 12.22
C LEU A 67 15.57 5.05 12.43
N SER A 68 16.20 4.02 13.00
CA SER A 68 17.65 4.02 13.28
C SER A 68 18.52 3.55 12.11
N SER A 69 17.95 2.82 11.14
CA SER A 69 18.69 2.25 10.00
C SER A 69 19.21 3.28 8.99
N GLY A 70 18.71 4.52 9.01
CA GLY A 70 19.00 5.56 8.01
C GLY A 70 18.42 5.27 6.62
N GLN A 71 18.21 4.00 6.25
CA GLN A 71 17.65 3.57 4.96
C GLN A 71 16.26 4.16 4.70
N LEU A 72 15.39 4.17 5.72
CA LEU A 72 14.06 4.77 5.59
C LEU A 72 14.13 6.29 5.34
N SER A 73 15.02 7.01 6.03
CA SER A 73 15.22 8.44 5.77
C SER A 73 15.70 8.70 4.35
N GLN A 74 16.61 7.86 3.85
CA GLN A 74 17.11 7.97 2.48
C GLN A 74 16.03 7.66 1.44
N ALA A 75 15.08 6.78 1.74
CA ALA A 75 13.96 6.47 0.84
C ALA A 75 13.15 7.72 0.49
N PHE A 76 12.97 8.66 1.44
CA PHE A 76 12.27 9.93 1.21
C PHE A 76 13.05 10.97 0.39
N GLU A 77 14.35 10.76 0.17
CA GLU A 77 15.21 11.69 -0.58
C GLU A 77 15.12 11.45 -2.09
N LEU A 78 13.97 11.75 -2.69
CA LEU A 78 13.72 11.58 -4.14
C LEU A 78 14.70 12.35 -5.04
N ASN A 79 15.32 13.41 -4.53
CA ASN A 79 16.35 14.17 -5.25
C ASN A 79 17.64 13.37 -5.48
N ARG A 80 17.77 12.16 -4.91
CA ARG A 80 18.89 11.24 -5.17
C ARG A 80 18.67 10.35 -6.38
N GLU A 81 17.45 10.25 -6.88
CA GLU A 81 17.16 9.58 -8.14
C GLU A 81 17.64 10.42 -9.31
N ALA A 82 18.17 9.76 -10.35
CA ALA A 82 18.51 10.45 -11.59
C ALA A 82 17.25 11.08 -12.21
N ASP A 83 17.41 12.23 -12.87
CA ASP A 83 16.27 12.93 -13.48
C ASP A 83 15.51 12.07 -14.48
N ALA A 84 16.21 11.25 -15.26
CA ALA A 84 15.60 10.32 -16.21
C ALA A 84 14.66 9.30 -15.53
N VAL A 85 14.98 8.83 -14.32
CA VAL A 85 14.13 7.92 -13.56
C VAL A 85 12.86 8.65 -13.13
N ARG A 86 13.02 9.86 -12.58
CA ARG A 86 11.88 10.69 -12.16
C ARG A 86 10.98 11.08 -13.33
N ASP A 87 11.56 11.32 -14.50
CA ASP A 87 10.84 11.63 -15.73
C ASP A 87 10.05 10.42 -16.25
N ARG A 88 10.61 9.20 -16.15
CA ARG A 88 9.93 7.96 -16.56
C ARG A 88 8.64 7.74 -15.76
N TYR A 89 8.66 7.97 -14.45
CA TYR A 89 7.45 7.92 -13.61
C TYR A 89 6.48 9.10 -13.84
N GLY A 90 6.95 10.18 -14.45
CA GLY A 90 6.20 11.41 -14.65
C GLY A 90 6.37 12.42 -13.50
N ARG A 91 6.58 13.70 -13.86
CA ARG A 91 6.77 14.83 -12.93
C ARG A 91 5.45 15.37 -12.40
N HIS A 92 4.69 14.50 -11.76
CA HIS A 92 3.44 14.82 -11.07
C HIS A 92 3.34 14.00 -9.77
N ALA A 93 2.51 14.47 -8.84
CA ALA A 93 2.41 13.90 -7.49
C ALA A 93 2.28 12.36 -7.49
N PHE A 94 1.35 11.80 -8.27
CA PHE A 94 1.14 10.35 -8.30
C PHE A 94 2.35 9.54 -8.78
N GLY A 95 3.04 10.00 -9.83
CA GLY A 95 4.20 9.32 -10.38
C GLY A 95 5.36 9.32 -9.38
N GLN A 96 5.57 10.46 -8.73
CA GLN A 96 6.60 10.58 -7.70
C GLN A 96 6.20 9.86 -6.40
N SER A 97 4.91 9.68 -6.12
CA SER A 97 4.42 8.80 -5.05
C SER A 97 4.73 7.32 -5.33
N LEU A 98 4.58 6.85 -6.57
CA LEU A 98 4.95 5.48 -6.93
C LEU A 98 6.47 5.27 -6.94
N LEU A 99 7.25 6.28 -7.37
CA LEU A 99 8.71 6.24 -7.23
C LEU A 99 9.14 6.18 -5.75
N LEU A 100 8.48 6.97 -4.90
CA LEU A 100 8.70 6.88 -3.46
C LEU A 100 8.32 5.50 -2.92
N ALA A 101 7.20 4.93 -3.38
CA ALA A 101 6.79 3.59 -3.00
C ALA A 101 7.85 2.55 -3.38
N ARG A 102 8.42 2.62 -4.58
CA ARG A 102 9.54 1.76 -4.99
C ARG A 102 10.73 1.87 -4.04
N ARG A 103 11.10 3.09 -3.63
CA ARG A 103 12.19 3.32 -2.66
C ARG A 103 11.86 2.79 -1.26
N LEU A 104 10.60 2.88 -0.83
CA LEU A 104 10.14 2.33 0.45
C LEU A 104 10.17 0.80 0.45
N VAL A 105 9.76 0.16 -0.66
CA VAL A 105 9.89 -1.29 -0.85
C VAL A 105 11.37 -1.70 -0.80
N GLN A 106 12.26 -0.98 -1.48
CA GLN A 106 13.71 -1.20 -1.39
C GLN A 106 14.27 -1.05 0.02
N ALA A 107 13.68 -0.17 0.85
CA ALA A 107 14.05 0.02 2.24
C ALA A 107 13.39 -1.00 3.20
N GLY A 108 12.62 -1.97 2.67
CA GLY A 108 11.99 -3.03 3.46
C GLY A 108 10.70 -2.62 4.16
N VAL A 109 10.00 -1.58 3.68
CA VAL A 109 8.67 -1.24 4.20
C VAL A 109 7.67 -2.31 3.72
N PRO A 110 7.00 -3.02 4.64
CA PRO A 110 6.23 -4.23 4.29
C PRO A 110 4.92 -3.92 3.55
N ILE A 111 4.32 -2.75 3.80
CA ILE A 111 3.07 -2.31 3.16
C ILE A 111 3.21 -0.84 2.79
N VAL A 112 2.99 -0.53 1.52
CA VAL A 112 2.97 0.84 1.01
C VAL A 112 1.66 1.07 0.26
N GLN A 113 0.90 2.08 0.67
CA GLN A 113 -0.30 2.52 -0.04
C GLN A 113 -0.04 3.87 -0.71
N ALA A 114 -0.25 3.93 -2.03
CA ALA A 114 -0.21 5.18 -2.79
C ALA A 114 -1.59 5.45 -3.39
N ASN A 115 -2.16 6.62 -3.07
CA ASN A 115 -3.44 7.05 -3.61
C ASN A 115 -3.23 8.04 -4.75
N MET A 116 -3.95 7.87 -5.85
CA MET A 116 -3.91 8.83 -6.97
C MET A 116 -4.82 10.03 -6.69
N GLY A 117 -4.24 11.05 -6.05
CA GLY A 117 -4.91 12.30 -5.74
C GLY A 117 -5.78 12.24 -4.47
N PRO A 118 -6.49 13.34 -4.15
CA PRO A 118 -7.33 13.42 -2.97
C PRO A 118 -8.55 12.50 -3.08
N VAL A 119 -9.27 12.33 -1.96
CA VAL A 119 -10.57 11.66 -1.91
C VAL A 119 -11.48 12.23 -3.02
N GLN A 120 -12.23 11.36 -3.72
CA GLN A 120 -13.07 11.63 -4.90
C GLN A 120 -12.37 11.85 -6.24
N ASN A 121 -11.04 11.73 -6.34
CA ASN A 121 -10.37 11.95 -7.64
C ASN A 121 -10.81 10.96 -8.75
N TRP A 122 -11.33 9.79 -8.37
CA TRP A 122 -11.94 8.78 -9.26
C TRP A 122 -13.49 8.81 -9.28
N ASP A 123 -14.11 9.80 -8.62
CA ASP A 123 -15.57 9.93 -8.49
C ASP A 123 -16.20 10.69 -9.66
N HIS A 124 -16.06 10.11 -10.86
CA HIS A 124 -16.43 10.75 -12.12
C HIS A 124 -17.93 10.73 -12.41
N HIS A 125 -18.72 11.41 -11.59
CA HIS A 125 -20.15 11.65 -11.84
C HIS A 125 -20.42 12.61 -12.99
N GLN A 126 -19.38 13.29 -13.51
CA GLN A 126 -19.47 14.22 -14.63
C GLN A 126 -18.22 14.16 -15.51
N ALA A 127 -18.35 14.57 -16.78
CA ALA A 127 -17.24 14.80 -17.70
C ALA A 127 -16.15 13.69 -17.70
N ILE A 128 -16.56 12.43 -17.66
CA ILE A 128 -15.67 11.28 -17.49
C ILE A 128 -14.66 11.15 -18.63
N PHE A 129 -15.08 11.42 -19.87
CA PHE A 129 -14.22 11.25 -21.04
C PHE A 129 -13.06 12.25 -21.08
N THR A 130 -13.33 13.52 -20.80
CA THR A 130 -12.29 14.56 -20.75
C THR A 130 -11.39 14.36 -19.54
N THR A 131 -11.96 14.00 -18.40
CA THR A 131 -11.20 13.73 -17.18
C THR A 131 -10.27 12.53 -17.33
N LEU A 132 -10.79 11.37 -17.75
CA LEU A 132 -9.98 10.15 -17.86
C LEU A 132 -8.87 10.31 -18.89
N LYS A 133 -9.20 10.74 -20.12
CA LYS A 133 -8.21 10.88 -21.19
C LYS A 133 -7.23 12.04 -20.95
N GLY A 134 -7.71 13.15 -20.40
CA GLY A 134 -6.93 14.38 -20.30
C GLY A 134 -6.03 14.43 -19.07
N ARG A 135 -6.41 13.79 -17.96
CA ARG A 135 -5.69 13.96 -16.69
C ARG A 135 -5.48 12.71 -15.83
N MET A 136 -6.20 11.60 -16.04
CA MET A 136 -6.09 10.43 -15.15
C MET A 136 -5.34 9.25 -15.80
N LEU A 137 -5.79 8.77 -16.95
CA LEU A 137 -5.29 7.51 -17.51
C LEU A 137 -3.83 7.60 -17.94
N THR A 138 -3.40 8.71 -18.56
CA THR A 138 -2.00 8.85 -18.99
C THR A 138 -1.02 8.86 -17.80
N PRO A 139 -1.22 9.68 -16.74
CA PRO A 139 -0.39 9.58 -15.54
C PRO A 139 -0.43 8.22 -14.85
N LEU A 140 -1.60 7.57 -14.82
CA LEU A 140 -1.74 6.22 -14.24
C LEU A 140 -0.89 5.20 -14.99
N ASP A 141 -1.09 5.12 -16.30
CA ASP A 141 -0.41 4.17 -17.19
C ASP A 141 1.10 4.35 -17.15
N GLN A 142 1.57 5.59 -17.28
CA GLN A 142 3.01 5.92 -17.23
C GLN A 142 3.63 5.49 -15.90
N SER A 143 3.03 5.86 -14.78
CA SER A 143 3.63 5.66 -13.47
C SER A 143 3.55 4.22 -12.97
N VAL A 144 2.45 3.51 -13.27
CA VAL A 144 2.30 2.09 -12.92
C VAL A 144 3.24 1.23 -13.76
N SER A 145 3.36 1.51 -15.06
CA SER A 145 4.30 0.79 -15.93
C SER A 145 5.73 0.98 -15.45
N ALA A 146 6.13 2.22 -15.15
CA ALA A 146 7.47 2.51 -14.63
C ALA A 146 7.76 1.81 -13.29
N LEU A 147 6.75 1.67 -12.41
CA LEU A 147 6.88 0.93 -11.16
C LEU A 147 7.10 -0.56 -11.38
N LEU A 148 6.31 -1.18 -12.26
CA LEU A 148 6.44 -2.60 -12.57
C LEU A 148 7.79 -2.90 -13.22
N ASP A 149 8.21 -2.08 -14.19
CA ASP A 149 9.52 -2.20 -14.84
C ASP A 149 10.67 -2.09 -13.81
N ASP A 150 10.65 -1.09 -12.91
CA ASP A 150 11.72 -0.94 -11.91
C ASP A 150 11.78 -2.11 -10.92
N LEU A 151 10.61 -2.62 -10.50
CA LEU A 151 10.56 -3.75 -9.57
C LEU A 151 11.02 -5.04 -10.26
N ASP A 152 10.70 -5.23 -11.53
CA ASP A 152 11.14 -6.37 -12.33
C ASP A 152 12.66 -6.32 -12.58
N GLU A 153 13.16 -5.19 -13.07
CA GLU A 153 14.60 -4.96 -13.34
C GLU A 153 15.47 -5.15 -12.08
N SER A 154 14.93 -4.84 -10.91
CA SER A 154 15.62 -5.01 -9.62
C SER A 154 15.41 -6.38 -8.97
N GLY A 155 14.56 -7.24 -9.54
CA GLY A 155 14.18 -8.54 -8.96
C GLY A 155 13.29 -8.44 -7.71
N LEU A 156 12.80 -7.25 -7.37
CA LEU A 156 11.92 -7.03 -6.22
C LEU A 156 10.47 -7.42 -6.52
N LEU A 157 10.07 -7.47 -7.79
CA LEU A 157 8.73 -7.87 -8.19
C LEU A 157 8.41 -9.31 -7.75
N ASP A 158 9.40 -10.20 -7.74
CA ASP A 158 9.26 -11.58 -7.27
C ASP A 158 8.87 -11.67 -5.78
N GLN A 159 9.15 -10.62 -5.00
CA GLN A 159 8.92 -10.58 -3.55
C GLN A 159 7.87 -9.52 -3.15
N THR A 160 7.34 -8.78 -4.12
CA THR A 160 6.42 -7.65 -3.88
C THR A 160 5.14 -7.85 -4.65
N MET A 161 4.01 -7.97 -3.94
CA MET A 161 2.70 -7.94 -4.57
C MET A 161 2.31 -6.49 -4.87
N VAL A 162 2.17 -6.16 -6.14
CA VAL A 162 1.63 -4.88 -6.60
C VAL A 162 0.15 -5.05 -6.92
N MET A 163 -0.68 -4.21 -6.31
CA MET A 163 -2.12 -4.20 -6.55
C MET A 163 -2.57 -2.79 -6.96
N LEU A 164 -3.36 -2.70 -8.02
CA LEU A 164 -4.09 -1.49 -8.39
C LEU A 164 -5.59 -1.78 -8.27
N LEU A 165 -6.20 -1.22 -7.24
CA LEU A 165 -7.59 -1.49 -6.85
C LEU A 165 -8.38 -0.19 -6.74
N GLY A 166 -9.67 -0.27 -7.07
CA GLY A 166 -10.68 0.72 -6.68
C GLY A 166 -11.50 0.21 -5.49
N GLU A 167 -12.33 1.08 -4.93
CA GLU A 167 -13.21 0.73 -3.79
C GLU A 167 -14.50 0.02 -4.25
N PHE A 168 -15.01 0.40 -5.43
CA PHE A 168 -16.23 -0.13 -6.05
C PHE A 168 -16.26 0.24 -7.54
N GLY A 169 -17.18 -0.36 -8.28
CA GLY A 169 -17.33 -0.14 -9.72
C GLY A 169 -18.15 1.09 -10.08
N ARG A 170 -18.39 1.27 -11.37
CA ARG A 170 -19.20 2.37 -11.91
C ARG A 170 -20.29 1.86 -12.83
N THR A 171 -21.41 2.56 -12.87
CA THR A 171 -22.54 2.15 -13.72
C THR A 171 -22.07 1.92 -15.15
N PRO A 172 -22.56 0.87 -15.84
CA PRO A 172 -22.20 0.63 -17.24
C PRO A 172 -22.70 1.75 -18.15
N LYS A 173 -23.78 2.42 -17.73
CA LYS A 173 -24.45 3.50 -18.45
C LYS A 173 -23.90 4.87 -18.04
N ILE A 174 -23.69 5.73 -19.04
CA ILE A 174 -23.36 7.14 -18.85
C ILE A 174 -24.60 7.90 -18.36
N ASN A 175 -24.43 8.69 -17.29
CA ASN A 175 -25.48 9.53 -16.73
C ASN A 175 -25.67 10.83 -17.55
N LYS A 176 -26.66 11.65 -17.19
CA LYS A 176 -27.00 12.89 -17.92
C LYS A 176 -25.87 13.92 -17.96
N ASP A 177 -24.93 13.85 -17.02
CA ASP A 177 -23.83 14.81 -16.85
C ASP A 177 -22.52 14.30 -17.48
N SER A 178 -22.62 13.29 -18.36
CA SER A 178 -21.48 12.62 -18.99
C SER A 178 -20.52 11.95 -17.99
N GLY A 179 -21.05 11.43 -16.89
CA GLY A 179 -20.31 10.63 -15.91
C GLY A 179 -20.88 9.24 -15.71
N ARG A 180 -20.50 8.59 -14.61
CA ARG A 180 -21.03 7.29 -14.15
C ARG A 180 -21.25 7.29 -12.64
N ASP A 181 -22.35 6.68 -12.22
CA ASP A 181 -22.74 6.63 -10.82
C ASP A 181 -22.09 5.43 -10.10
N HIS A 182 -22.27 5.33 -8.78
CA HIS A 182 -21.71 4.24 -7.96
C HIS A 182 -22.31 2.90 -8.33
N TRP A 183 -21.47 1.87 -8.40
CA TRP A 183 -21.90 0.52 -8.75
C TRP A 183 -21.10 -0.55 -8.01
N GLY A 184 -21.63 -0.98 -6.86
CA GLY A 184 -21.02 -2.03 -6.03
C GLY A 184 -20.92 -3.43 -6.65
N PRO A 185 -21.84 -3.90 -7.51
CA PRO A 185 -21.87 -5.30 -7.93
C PRO A 185 -20.64 -5.83 -8.69
N CYS A 186 -19.88 -4.97 -9.37
CA CYS A 186 -18.76 -5.41 -10.21
C CYS A 186 -17.70 -4.32 -10.31
N PHE A 187 -16.44 -4.67 -10.05
CA PHE A 187 -15.26 -3.83 -10.28
C PHE A 187 -14.07 -4.70 -10.69
N THR A 188 -12.99 -4.06 -11.14
CA THR A 188 -11.78 -4.75 -11.60
C THR A 188 -10.59 -4.36 -10.73
N GLY A 189 -9.66 -5.29 -10.55
CA GLY A 189 -8.36 -5.06 -9.94
C GLY A 189 -7.24 -5.60 -10.83
N LEU A 190 -6.05 -5.01 -10.73
CA LEU A 190 -4.82 -5.52 -11.34
C LEU A 190 -3.89 -6.01 -10.24
N PHE A 191 -3.28 -7.17 -10.46
CA PHE A 191 -2.34 -7.82 -9.55
C PHE A 191 -1.08 -8.21 -10.33
N ALA A 192 0.10 -8.01 -9.73
CA ALA A 192 1.39 -8.39 -10.29
C ALA A 192 2.41 -8.71 -9.19
N GLY A 193 3.44 -9.49 -9.52
CA GLY A 193 4.52 -9.86 -8.61
C GLY A 193 4.13 -10.89 -7.55
N ALA A 194 5.07 -11.21 -6.65
CA ALA A 194 4.90 -12.19 -5.57
C ALA A 194 4.30 -13.55 -6.03
N GLY A 195 4.70 -14.03 -7.21
CA GLY A 195 4.22 -15.29 -7.79
C GLY A 195 2.89 -15.21 -8.55
N VAL A 196 2.26 -14.03 -8.64
CA VAL A 196 1.06 -13.82 -9.48
C VAL A 196 1.39 -14.08 -10.95
N LEU A 197 0.57 -14.91 -11.61
CA LEU A 197 0.73 -15.25 -13.02
C LEU A 197 0.39 -14.06 -13.93
N ALA A 198 1.36 -13.67 -14.75
CA ALA A 198 1.19 -12.63 -15.76
C ALA A 198 0.26 -13.07 -16.90
N GLY A 199 -0.37 -12.08 -17.55
CA GLY A 199 -1.15 -12.29 -18.78
C GLY A 199 -2.48 -13.04 -18.59
N LYS A 200 -2.96 -13.15 -17.34
CA LYS A 200 -4.24 -13.79 -17.01
C LYS A 200 -5.34 -12.76 -16.79
N VAL A 201 -6.54 -13.10 -17.28
CA VAL A 201 -7.78 -12.44 -16.91
C VAL A 201 -8.56 -13.45 -16.07
N ILE A 202 -8.83 -13.09 -14.82
CA ILE A 202 -9.52 -13.94 -13.85
C ILE A 202 -10.89 -13.34 -13.58
N GLY A 203 -11.93 -14.11 -13.86
CA GLY A 203 -13.30 -13.61 -13.85
C GLY A 203 -13.60 -12.68 -15.04
N ASN A 204 -14.88 -12.49 -15.31
CA ASN A 204 -15.36 -11.51 -16.29
C ASN A 204 -16.69 -10.92 -15.85
N SER A 205 -17.01 -9.74 -16.36
CA SER A 205 -18.35 -9.17 -16.26
C SER A 205 -19.25 -9.69 -17.37
N ASP A 206 -20.55 -9.40 -17.26
CA ASP A 206 -21.47 -9.45 -18.40
C ASP A 206 -21.04 -8.49 -19.52
N GLU A 207 -21.74 -8.58 -20.66
CA GLU A 207 -21.41 -7.84 -21.88
C GLU A 207 -21.40 -6.31 -21.72
N ILE A 208 -22.11 -5.79 -20.70
CA ILE A 208 -22.21 -4.35 -20.46
C ILE A 208 -21.32 -3.90 -19.29
N GLY A 209 -20.71 -4.81 -18.53
CA GLY A 209 -19.89 -4.50 -17.36
C GLY A 209 -20.69 -4.26 -16.07
N ALA A 210 -21.92 -4.78 -15.97
CA ALA A 210 -22.77 -4.53 -14.80
C ALA A 210 -22.58 -5.59 -13.70
N TYR A 211 -22.60 -6.88 -14.05
CA TYR A 211 -22.51 -7.95 -13.06
C TYR A 211 -21.40 -8.92 -13.42
N PRO A 212 -20.83 -9.66 -12.46
CA PRO A 212 -19.94 -10.77 -12.78
C PRO A 212 -20.69 -11.84 -13.59
N ALA A 213 -20.08 -12.32 -14.67
CA ALA A 213 -20.60 -13.39 -15.52
C ALA A 213 -19.86 -14.73 -15.35
N SER A 214 -18.78 -14.75 -14.59
CA SER A 214 -18.04 -15.97 -14.21
C SER A 214 -17.56 -15.86 -12.76
N ALA A 215 -16.48 -16.57 -12.39
CA ALA A 215 -15.91 -16.52 -11.04
C ALA A 215 -15.66 -15.07 -10.61
N ALA A 216 -16.20 -14.72 -9.44
CA ALA A 216 -16.10 -13.39 -8.85
C ALA A 216 -15.47 -13.50 -7.46
N PHE A 217 -14.72 -12.47 -7.09
CA PHE A 217 -14.05 -12.39 -5.81
C PHE A 217 -14.50 -11.12 -5.09
N SER A 218 -14.74 -11.26 -3.79
CA SER A 218 -15.14 -10.19 -2.89
C SER A 218 -13.91 -9.43 -2.37
N PRO A 219 -14.10 -8.24 -1.78
CA PRO A 219 -13.02 -7.55 -1.05
C PRO A 219 -12.41 -8.40 0.08
N ASP A 220 -13.19 -9.29 0.69
CA ASP A 220 -12.70 -10.20 1.72
C ASP A 220 -11.70 -11.20 1.11
N ASP A 221 -11.96 -11.73 -0.09
CA ASP A 221 -11.05 -12.65 -0.79
C ASP A 221 -9.71 -11.98 -1.13
N ILE A 222 -9.75 -10.69 -1.50
CA ILE A 222 -8.54 -9.87 -1.67
C ILE A 222 -7.77 -9.77 -0.34
N GLY A 223 -8.47 -9.47 0.76
CA GLY A 223 -7.87 -9.40 2.10
C GLY A 223 -7.23 -10.72 2.52
N ALA A 224 -7.91 -11.85 2.33
CA ALA A 224 -7.38 -13.18 2.63
C ALA A 224 -6.12 -13.50 1.82
N THR A 225 -6.10 -13.10 0.54
CA THR A 225 -4.93 -13.25 -0.34
C THR A 225 -3.74 -12.43 0.15
N ILE A 226 -3.96 -11.18 0.57
CA ILE A 226 -2.91 -10.31 1.12
C ILE A 226 -2.34 -10.90 2.41
N TYR A 227 -3.19 -11.32 3.36
CA TYR A 227 -2.73 -11.92 4.61
C TYR A 227 -1.88 -13.17 4.36
N THR A 228 -2.35 -14.04 3.46
CA THR A 228 -1.61 -15.25 3.08
C THR A 228 -0.26 -14.92 2.46
N ALA A 229 -0.19 -13.92 1.56
CA ALA A 229 1.06 -13.47 0.96
C ALA A 229 2.05 -12.90 2.01
N LEU A 230 1.54 -12.33 3.10
CA LEU A 230 2.33 -11.87 4.25
C LEU A 230 2.68 -12.99 5.26
N GLY A 231 2.26 -14.23 5.01
CA GLY A 231 2.46 -15.36 5.92
C GLY A 231 1.56 -15.33 7.17
N ILE A 232 0.46 -14.58 7.12
CA ILE A 232 -0.53 -14.45 8.20
C ILE A 232 -1.73 -15.35 7.86
N ASP A 233 -2.17 -16.16 8.82
CA ASP A 233 -3.41 -16.94 8.67
C ASP A 233 -4.61 -15.98 8.56
N PRO A 234 -5.30 -15.91 7.40
CA PRO A 234 -6.42 -14.98 7.21
C PRO A 234 -7.61 -15.31 8.11
N HIS A 235 -7.71 -16.52 8.64
CA HIS A 235 -8.80 -16.95 9.52
C HIS A 235 -8.45 -16.87 11.01
N ALA A 236 -7.27 -16.36 11.34
CA ALA A 236 -6.83 -16.16 12.71
C ALA A 236 -7.87 -15.37 13.52
N VAL A 237 -8.05 -15.76 14.79
CA VAL A 237 -8.94 -15.06 15.72
C VAL A 237 -8.14 -13.99 16.44
N VAL A 238 -8.57 -12.73 16.28
CA VAL A 238 -8.09 -11.60 17.05
C VAL A 238 -9.10 -11.25 18.13
N HIS A 239 -8.61 -10.76 19.27
CA HIS A 239 -9.46 -10.36 20.38
C HIS A 239 -9.45 -8.84 20.52
N ASP A 240 -10.64 -8.25 20.68
CA ASP A 240 -10.75 -6.82 20.94
C ASP A 240 -10.39 -6.46 22.39
N ARG A 241 -10.53 -5.18 22.75
CA ARG A 241 -10.22 -4.69 24.12
C ARG A 241 -11.11 -5.28 25.21
N LEU A 242 -12.26 -5.86 24.85
CA LEU A 242 -13.19 -6.55 25.75
C LEU A 242 -13.02 -8.07 25.66
N ASN A 243 -11.94 -8.54 25.03
CA ASN A 243 -11.62 -9.94 24.79
C ASN A 243 -12.65 -10.70 23.94
N ARG A 244 -13.45 -10.00 23.12
CA ARG A 244 -14.40 -10.63 22.20
C ARG A 244 -13.65 -11.17 20.98
N PRO A 245 -13.86 -12.44 20.59
CA PRO A 245 -13.20 -13.00 19.42
C PRO A 245 -13.80 -12.43 18.13
N ALA A 246 -12.94 -12.07 17.18
CA ALA A 246 -13.31 -11.72 15.82
C ALA A 246 -12.31 -12.41 14.86
N HIS A 247 -12.82 -12.93 13.74
CA HIS A 247 -11.93 -13.40 12.68
C HIS A 247 -11.27 -12.21 11.99
N LEU A 248 -9.99 -12.35 11.67
CA LEU A 248 -9.22 -11.34 10.95
C LEU A 248 -9.80 -11.06 9.56
N ASN A 249 -10.23 -12.10 8.86
CA ASN A 249 -10.87 -12.04 7.55
C ASN A 249 -11.83 -13.24 7.36
N GLN A 250 -12.78 -13.15 6.42
CA GLN A 250 -13.76 -14.19 6.11
C GLN A 250 -13.72 -14.70 4.66
N GLY A 251 -12.89 -14.09 3.82
CA GLY A 251 -12.71 -14.44 2.42
C GLY A 251 -11.80 -15.64 2.24
N LYS A 252 -11.66 -16.06 0.99
CA LYS A 252 -10.81 -17.15 0.54
C LYS A 252 -9.68 -16.58 -0.30
N VAL A 253 -8.53 -17.26 -0.27
CA VAL A 253 -7.41 -16.91 -1.14
C VAL A 253 -7.82 -17.03 -2.60
N ILE A 254 -7.48 -16.03 -3.41
CA ILE A 254 -7.72 -16.04 -4.86
C ILE A 254 -6.64 -16.91 -5.52
N GLU A 255 -6.77 -18.23 -5.37
CA GLU A 255 -5.79 -19.21 -5.87
C GLU A 255 -5.54 -19.09 -7.38
N ALA A 256 -6.55 -18.63 -8.13
CA ALA A 256 -6.44 -18.38 -9.56
C ALA A 256 -5.33 -17.39 -9.93
N LEU A 257 -4.87 -16.54 -9.00
CA LEU A 257 -3.72 -15.66 -9.22
C LEU A 257 -2.40 -16.42 -9.39
N TYR A 258 -2.28 -17.61 -8.80
CA TYR A 258 -1.02 -18.39 -8.77
C TYR A 258 -1.04 -19.58 -9.75
N GLY A 259 -2.15 -19.78 -10.46
CA GLY A 259 -2.40 -20.93 -11.33
C GLY A 259 -2.85 -22.13 -10.53
N ASP A 260 -4.06 -22.63 -10.85
CA ASP A 260 -4.75 -23.76 -10.23
C ASP A 260 -3.85 -24.62 -9.33
N VAL A 261 -3.91 -24.37 -8.02
CA VAL A 261 -3.45 -25.34 -7.03
C VAL A 261 -4.54 -26.39 -7.01
N GLY A 262 -4.35 -27.44 -7.81
CA GLY A 262 -5.30 -28.52 -7.93
C GLY A 262 -5.76 -29.02 -6.56
N VAL A 263 -7.07 -29.17 -6.41
CA VAL A 263 -7.67 -30.15 -5.51
C VAL A 263 -8.41 -31.17 -6.36
#